data_AF-A0A8S3X4T2-F1
#
_entry.id   AF-A0A8S3X4T2-F1
#
_cell.length_a   1.000
_cell.length_b   1.000
_cell.length_c   1.000
_cell.angle_alpha   90.00
_cell.angle_beta   90.00
_cell.angle_gamma   90.00
#
_symmetry.space_group_name_H-M   'P 1'
#
loop_
_entity.id
_entity.type
_entity.pdbx_description
1 polymer ?
#
loop_
_entity_poly.entity_id
_entity_poly.type
_entity_poly.pdbx_seq_one_letter_code
_entity_poly.pdbx_strand_id
1 'polypeptide(L)' 'MVRQYVRKKAVEAVKSIRLSGYEASKGFQIPRTTMMNHVTGRRGQKSNSLGRATALHAEVEEKLANSLHVMEKNGLGLSR' A
#
# COMPACT_ATOMS: atom_id res chain seq x y z
N MET A 1 -19.72 -12.43 -12.33
CA MET A 1 -18.81 -11.83 -13.33
C MET A 1 -19.22 -10.40 -13.77
N VAL A 2 -20.50 -10.02 -13.70
CA VAL A 2 -21.04 -8.73 -14.22
C VAL A 2 -20.53 -7.46 -13.50
N ARG A 3 -20.41 -7.47 -12.16
CA ARG A 3 -20.04 -6.27 -11.38
C ARG A 3 -18.62 -5.72 -11.68
N GLN A 4 -17.69 -6.58 -12.06
CA GLN A 4 -16.30 -6.18 -12.36
C GLN A 4 -16.22 -5.41 -13.69
N TYR A 5 -17.05 -5.80 -14.66
CA TYR A 5 -17.09 -5.19 -15.99
C TYR A 5 -17.69 -3.77 -15.96
N VAL A 6 -18.77 -3.58 -15.21
CA VAL A 6 -19.42 -2.27 -15.01
C VAL A 6 -18.44 -1.27 -14.39
N ARG A 7 -17.63 -1.70 -13.42
CA ARG A 7 -16.62 -0.85 -12.79
C ARG A 7 -15.51 -0.42 -13.75
N LYS A 8 -15.03 -1.31 -14.62
CA LYS A 8 -14.00 -0.96 -15.61
C LYS A 8 -14.50 0.11 -16.58
N LYS A 9 -15.72 -0.05 -17.10
CA LYS A 9 -16.37 0.94 -17.97
C LYS A 9 -16.54 2.30 -17.31
N ALA A 10 -16.95 2.32 -16.04
CA ALA A 10 -17.09 3.57 -15.28
C ALA A 10 -15.74 4.30 -15.12
N VAL A 11 -14.66 3.57 -14.84
CA VAL A 11 -13.31 4.13 -14.69
C VAL A 11 -12.79 4.67 -16.03
N GLU A 12 -13.03 3.96 -17.14
CA GLU A 12 -12.65 4.43 -18.48
C GLU A 12 -13.42 5.70 -18.90
N ALA A 13 -14.71 5.79 -18.59
CA ALA A 13 -15.52 6.97 -18.88
C ALA A 13 -15.03 8.22 -18.12
N VAL A 14 -14.58 8.05 -16.87
CA VAL A 14 -14.00 9.15 -16.07
C VAL A 14 -12.59 9.50 -16.55
N LYS A 15 -11.75 8.51 -16.88
CA LYS A 15 -10.39 8.74 -17.43
C LYS A 15 -10.40 9.45 -18.78
N SER A 16 -11.42 9.21 -19.60
CA SER A 16 -11.59 9.84 -20.91
C SER A 16 -12.24 11.24 -20.87
N ILE A 17 -12.42 11.83 -19.67
CA ILE A 17 -13.06 13.15 -19.43
C ILE A 17 -14.53 13.21 -19.93
N ARG A 18 -15.12 12.07 -20.31
CA ARG A 18 -16.50 12.00 -20.82
C ARG A 18 -17.55 12.16 -19.73
N LEU A 19 -17.20 11.85 -18.48
CA LEU A 19 -18.06 12.01 -17.31
C LEU A 19 -17.26 12.53 -16.13
N SER A 20 -17.83 13.47 -15.38
CA SER A 20 -17.30 13.84 -14.07
C SER A 20 -17.41 12.66 -13.09
N GLY A 21 -16.50 12.60 -12.12
CA GLY A 21 -16.53 11.58 -11.07
C GLY A 21 -17.82 11.59 -10.23
N TYR A 22 -18.60 12.68 -10.25
CA TYR A 22 -19.93 12.74 -9.65
C TYR A 22 -20.99 12.05 -10.54
N GLU A 23 -20.99 12.35 -11.84
CA GLU A 23 -21.93 11.80 -12.82
C GLU A 23 -21.76 10.29 -12.99
N ALA A 24 -20.52 9.82 -13.06
CA ALA A 24 -20.22 8.40 -13.07
C ALA A 24 -20.67 7.70 -11.78
N SER A 25 -20.71 8.41 -10.64
CA SER A 25 -21.09 7.81 -9.35
C SER A 25 -22.59 7.55 -9.32
N LYS A 26 -23.37 8.52 -9.82
CA LYS A 26 -24.82 8.42 -9.96
C LYS A 26 -25.21 7.39 -11.03
N GLY A 27 -24.56 7.40 -12.18
CA GLY A 27 -24.89 6.51 -13.30
C GLY A 27 -24.53 5.04 -13.06
N PHE A 28 -23.38 4.77 -12.44
CA PHE A 28 -22.90 3.40 -12.22
C PHE A 28 -23.13 2.87 -10.80
N GLN A 29 -23.71 3.67 -9.90
CA GLN A 29 -23.93 3.34 -8.49
C GLN A 29 -22.65 2.91 -7.75
N ILE A 30 -21.51 3.53 -8.09
CA ILE A 30 -20.21 3.29 -7.44
C ILE A 30 -19.85 4.52 -6.63
N PRO A 31 -19.48 4.41 -5.34
CA PRO A 31 -19.05 5.55 -4.56
C PRO A 31 -17.90 6.31 -5.24
N ARG A 32 -17.99 7.64 -5.26
CA ARG A 32 -16.99 8.52 -5.88
C ARG A 32 -15.57 8.21 -5.41
N THR A 33 -15.37 7.99 -4.11
CA THR A 33 -14.07 7.62 -3.52
C THR A 33 -13.51 6.33 -4.12
N THR A 34 -14.36 5.33 -4.31
CA THR A 34 -13.98 4.05 -4.92
C THR A 34 -13.57 4.24 -6.38
N MET A 35 -14.34 5.01 -7.16
CA MET A 35 -13.97 5.30 -8.55
C MET A 35 -12.66 6.07 -8.64
N MET A 36 -12.50 7.14 -7.85
CA MET A 36 -11.29 7.95 -7.87
C MET A 36 -10.05 7.13 -7.49
N ASN A 37 -10.15 6.24 -6.51
CA ASN A 37 -9.05 5.31 -6.15
C ASN A 37 -8.64 4.38 -7.30
N HIS A 38 -9.56 4.01 -8.19
CA HIS A 38 -9.25 3.24 -9.40
C HIS A 38 -8.74 4.13 -10.54
N VAL A 39 -9.26 5.36 -10.66
CA VAL A 39 -8.81 6.34 -11.66
C VAL A 39 -7.36 6.76 -11.39
N THR A 40 -7.03 7.11 -10.15
CA THR A 40 -5.69 7.51 -9.72
C THR A 40 -4.70 6.35 -9.60
N GLY A 41 -5.16 5.11 -9.80
CA GLY A 41 -4.32 3.92 -9.72
C GLY A 41 -3.93 3.50 -8.30
N ARG A 42 -4.37 4.23 -7.25
CA ARG A 42 -4.09 3.89 -5.83
C ARG A 42 -4.51 2.47 -5.48
N ARG A 43 -5.61 1.98 -6.05
CA ARG A 43 -6.10 0.62 -5.79
C ARG A 43 -5.38 -0.40 -6.67
N GLY A 44 -4.69 -1.36 -6.04
CA GLY A 44 -3.92 -2.40 -6.73
C GLY A 44 -2.42 -2.13 -6.80
N GLN A 45 -1.95 -0.97 -6.32
CA GLN A 45 -0.52 -0.78 -6.08
C GLN A 45 -0.09 -1.68 -4.92
N LYS A 46 0.86 -2.58 -5.19
CA LYS A 46 1.54 -3.31 -4.13
C LYS A 46 2.35 -2.30 -3.32
N SER A 47 2.26 -2.38 -2.00
CA SER A 47 3.13 -1.55 -1.16
C SER A 47 4.56 -2.04 -1.33
N ASN A 48 5.46 -1.13 -1.70
CA ASN A 48 6.90 -1.38 -1.66
C ASN A 48 7.47 -1.07 -0.26
N SER A 49 6.66 -0.54 0.66
CA SER A 49 7.08 -0.37 2.05
C SER A 49 7.13 -1.73 2.74
N LEU A 50 8.23 -2.06 3.41
CA LEU A 50 8.33 -3.23 4.29
C LEU A 50 7.54 -3.08 5.61
N GLY A 51 6.67 -2.07 5.69
CA GLY A 51 5.88 -1.74 6.87
C GLY A 51 6.27 -0.38 7.44
N ARG A 52 6.05 -0.21 8.74
CA ARG A 52 6.47 0.98 9.49
C ARG A 52 7.99 1.02 9.58
N ALA A 53 8.58 2.21 9.43
CA ALA A 53 10.01 2.39 9.65
C ALA A 53 10.40 1.95 11.07
N THR A 54 11.51 1.24 11.20
CA THR A 54 12.09 0.86 12.48
C THR A 54 12.55 2.10 13.24
N ALA A 55 12.65 2.01 14.56
CA ALA A 55 13.09 3.13 15.40
C ALA A 55 14.57 3.51 15.13
N LEU A 56 15.35 2.55 14.64
CA LEU A 56 16.76 2.71 14.30
C LEU A 56 16.94 2.66 12.78
N HIS A 57 17.97 3.34 12.28
CA HIS A 57 18.36 3.19 10.88
C HIS A 57 18.97 1.80 10.65
N ALA A 58 18.81 1.26 9.44
CA ALA A 58 19.24 -0.11 9.11
C ALA A 58 20.71 -0.39 9.45
N GLU A 59 21.61 0.58 9.19
CA GLU A 59 23.03 0.45 9.51
C GLU A 59 23.30 0.31 11.02
N VAL A 60 22.53 1.02 11.84
CA VAL A 60 22.65 0.97 13.31
C VAL A 60 22.08 -0.35 13.83
N GLU A 61 20.96 -0.79 13.26
CA GLU A 61 20.31 -2.05 13.58
C GLU A 61 21.22 -3.25 13.25
N GLU A 62 21.91 -3.22 12.11
CA GLU A 62 22.88 -4.25 11.70
C GLU A 62 24.08 -4.31 12.65
N LYS A 63 24.66 -3.15 13.00
CA LYS A 63 25.78 -3.09 13.97
C LYS A 63 25.37 -3.61 15.34
N LEU A 64 24.16 -3.28 15.78
CA LEU A 64 23.60 -3.75 17.04
C LEU A 64 23.43 -5.28 17.01
N ALA A 65 22.79 -5.83 15.97
CA ALA A 65 22.58 -7.27 15.81
C ALA A 65 23.90 -8.05 15.81
N ASN A 66 24.91 -7.58 15.06
CA ASN A 66 26.23 -8.20 15.02
C ASN A 66 26.92 -8.18 16.40
N SER A 67 26.82 -7.06 17.11
CA SER A 67 27.40 -6.92 18.46
C SER A 67 26.73 -7.88 19.44
N LEU A 68 25.41 -8.04 19.35
CA LEU A 68 24.66 -9.01 20.15
C LEU A 68 25.13 -10.44 19.86
N HIS A 69 25.24 -10.85 18.60
CA HIS A 69 25.75 -12.19 18.26
C HIS A 69 27.16 -12.46 18.79
N VAL A 70 28.04 -11.45 18.75
CA VAL A 70 29.39 -11.57 19.31
C VAL A 70 29.33 -11.74 20.83
N MET A 71 28.47 -10.97 21.52
CA MET A 71 28.30 -11.09 22.96
C MET A 71 27.77 -12.48 23.36
N GLU A 72 26.74 -12.97 22.68
CA GLU A 72 26.16 -14.30 22.89
C GLU A 72 27.21 -15.40 22.72
N LYS A 73 28.00 -15.34 21.63
CA LYS A 73 29.09 -16.29 21.36
C LYS A 73 30.12 -16.36 22.49
N ASN A 74 30.37 -15.23 23.16
CA ASN A 74 31.33 -15.15 24.26
C ASN A 74 30.70 -15.48 25.63
N GLY A 75 29.50 -16.06 25.65
CA GLY A 75 28.83 -16.49 26.88
C GLY A 75 28.25 -15.34 27.70
N LEU A 76 28.15 -14.14 27.14
CA LEU A 76 27.45 -13.02 27.76
C LEU A 76 25.95 -13.23 27.54
N GLY A 77 25.22 -13.53 28.62
CA GLY A 77 23.77 -13.66 28.58
C GLY A 77 23.12 -12.35 28.14
N LEU A 78 22.54 -12.35 26.95
CA LEU A 78 21.76 -11.22 26.44
C LEU A 78 20.39 -11.23 27.09
N SER A 79 20.36 -10.73 28.32
CA SER A 79 19.24 -10.70 29.28
C SER A 79 18.81 -12.08 29.81
N ARG A 80 18.01 -12.06 30.89
CA ARG A 80 17.64 -13.21 31.73
C ARG A 80 16.74 -14.21 31.01
#